data_AF-A0A959CRD7-F1
#
_entry.id   AF-A0A959CRD7-F1
#
_cell.length_a   1.000
_cell.length_b   1.000
_cell.length_c   1.000
_cell.angle_alpha   90.00
_cell.angle_beta   90.00
_cell.angle_gamma   90.00
#
_symmetry.space_group_name_H-M   'P 1'
#
loop_
_entity.id
_entity.type
_entity.pdbx_description
1 polymer ?
#
loop_
_entity_poly.entity_id
_entity_poly.type
_entity_poly.pdbx_seq_one_letter_code
_entity_poly.pdbx_strand_id
1 'polypeptide(L)'
;MLLISPDFLDSEFIYTRELPLALQRHKDREAVVIPVILRPSLWETEEFSGIQALPKGALPISQWENEDEAYLDVAKGLVRVIRSIQ
;
A
#
# COMPACT_ATOMS: atom_id res chain seq x y z
N MET A 1 1.12 5.98 -3.63
CA MET A 1 1.07 5.16 -2.40
C MET A 1 -0.39 4.97 -2.03
N LEU A 2 -0.79 3.77 -1.60
CA LEU A 2 -2.17 3.49 -1.19
C LEU A 2 -2.19 3.25 0.32
N LEU A 3 -2.98 4.03 1.06
CA LEU A 3 -3.09 3.93 2.51
C LEU A 3 -4.32 3.10 2.85
N ILE A 4 -4.12 1.80 2.97
CA ILE A 4 -5.20 0.81 3.01
C ILE A 4 -5.84 0.76 4.39
N SER A 5 -7.15 0.93 4.40
CA SER A 5 -8.00 0.82 5.58
C SER A 5 -9.46 0.61 5.15
N PRO A 6 -10.38 0.26 6.05
CA PRO A 6 -11.81 0.18 5.72
C PRO A 6 -12.34 1.43 4.99
N ASP A 7 -12.00 2.63 5.48
CA ASP A 7 -12.43 3.89 4.86
C ASP A 7 -11.81 4.12 3.46
N PHE A 8 -10.63 3.53 3.20
CA PHE A 8 -10.03 3.58 1.86
C PHE A 8 -10.80 2.68 0.89
N LEU A 9 -11.19 1.49 1.34
CA LEU A 9 -11.95 0.53 0.53
C LEU A 9 -13.40 1.00 0.27
N ASP A 10 -13.97 1.80 1.18
CA ASP A 10 -15.33 2.34 1.06
C ASP A 10 -15.42 3.63 0.22
N SER A 11 -14.28 4.17 -0.24
CA SER A 11 -14.23 5.43 -0.97
C SER A 11 -14.46 5.24 -2.48
N GLU A 12 -15.70 5.44 -2.95
CA GLU A 12 -16.07 5.38 -4.38
C GLU A 12 -15.17 6.24 -5.29
N PHE A 13 -14.68 7.38 -4.80
CA PHE A 13 -13.84 8.29 -5.57
C PHE A 13 -12.46 7.68 -5.90
N ILE A 14 -11.86 6.96 -4.95
CA ILE A 14 -10.55 6.32 -5.13
C ILE A 14 -10.66 5.21 -6.18
N TYR A 15 -11.72 4.42 -6.13
CA TYR A 15 -11.95 3.30 -7.07
C TYR A 15 -12.23 3.72 -8.50
N THR A 16 -12.95 4.82 -8.69
CA THR A 16 -13.46 5.19 -10.02
C THR A 16 -12.49 6.03 -10.85
N ARG A 17 -11.51 6.69 -10.23
CA ARG A 17 -10.62 7.63 -10.93
C ARG A 17 -9.14 7.38 -10.64
N GLU A 18 -8.77 7.36 -9.38
CA GLU A 18 -7.35 7.45 -9.00
C GLU A 18 -6.65 6.09 -9.00
N LEU A 19 -7.31 5.05 -8.49
CA LEU A 19 -6.73 3.71 -8.38
C LEU A 19 -6.47 3.09 -9.77
N PRO A 20 -7.39 3.10 -10.75
CA PRO A 20 -7.12 2.56 -12.08
C PRO A 20 -5.94 3.25 -12.78
N LEU A 21 -5.86 4.59 -12.69
CA LEU A 21 -4.77 5.35 -13.28
C LEU A 21 -3.42 5.03 -12.60
N ALA A 22 -3.40 4.95 -11.27
CA ALA A 22 -2.19 4.60 -10.52
C ALA A 22 -1.70 3.19 -10.87
N LEU A 23 -2.61 2.22 -10.96
CA LEU A 23 -2.27 0.83 -11.33
C LEU A 23 -1.84 0.71 -12.80
N GLN A 24 -2.44 1.49 -13.71
CA GLN A 24 -2.00 1.53 -15.10
C GLN A 24 -0.56 2.05 -15.20
N ARG A 25 -0.25 3.18 -14.57
CA ARG A 25 1.12 3.73 -14.54
C ARG A 25 2.11 2.79 -13.87
N HIS A 26 1.65 1.99 -12.89
CA HIS A 26 2.47 0.95 -12.30
C HIS A 26 2.80 -0.18 -13.28
N LYS A 27 1.80 -0.68 -14.01
CA LYS A 27 1.98 -1.69 -15.07
C LYS A 27 2.89 -1.18 -16.18
N ASP A 28 2.76 0.08 -16.55
CA ASP A 28 3.56 0.73 -17.59
C ASP A 28 4.97 1.11 -17.11
N ARG A 29 5.31 0.85 -15.84
CA ARG A 29 6.59 1.19 -15.20
C ARG A 29 6.91 2.69 -15.19
N GLU A 30 5.88 3.52 -15.29
CA GLU A 30 5.97 4.98 -15.17
C GLU A 30 5.86 5.46 -13.71
N ALA A 31 5.33 4.61 -12.83
CA ALA A 31 5.23 4.85 -11.40
C ALA A 31 5.39 3.53 -10.63
N VAL A 32 5.65 3.63 -9.33
CA VAL A 32 5.62 2.47 -8.43
C VAL A 32 4.51 2.64 -7.42
N VAL A 33 3.52 1.75 -7.46
CA VAL A 33 2.45 1.69 -6.46
C VAL A 33 2.94 0.84 -5.29
N ILE A 34 2.68 1.32 -4.08
CA ILE A 34 3.06 0.67 -2.82
C ILE A 34 1.84 0.74 -1.90
N PRO A 35 1.18 -0.39 -1.61
CA PRO A 35 0.17 -0.48 -0.57
C PRO A 35 0.81 -0.42 0.82
N VAL A 36 0.21 0.36 1.72
CA VAL A 36 0.57 0.42 3.15
C VAL A 36 -0.68 0.11 3.96
N ILE A 37 -0.67 -0.99 4.69
CA ILE A 37 -1.82 -1.48 5.46
C ILE A 37 -1.88 -0.77 6.80
N LEU A 38 -2.81 0.18 6.93
CA LEU A 38 -2.98 0.94 8.17
C LEU A 38 -3.85 0.19 9.18
N ARG A 39 -4.96 -0.40 8.70
CA ARG A 39 -5.96 -1.11 9.51
C ARG A 39 -6.36 -2.43 8.84
N PRO A 40 -6.81 -3.44 9.61
CA PRO A 40 -7.37 -4.67 9.05
C PRO A 40 -8.49 -4.37 8.07
N SER A 41 -8.43 -4.95 6.89
CA SER A 41 -9.45 -4.79 5.84
C SER A 41 -9.34 -5.96 4.85
N LEU A 42 -10.37 -6.16 4.00
CA LEU A 42 -10.39 -7.22 2.99
C LEU A 42 -9.65 -6.79 1.71
N TRP A 43 -8.46 -6.22 1.84
CA TRP A 43 -7.73 -5.66 0.69
C TRP A 43 -7.13 -6.75 -0.21
N GLU A 44 -7.05 -7.99 0.28
CA GLU A 44 -6.55 -9.14 -0.44
C GLU A 44 -7.45 -9.54 -1.62
N THR A 45 -8.70 -9.06 -1.66
CA THR A 45 -9.61 -9.27 -2.79
C THR A 45 -9.48 -8.20 -3.87
N GLU A 46 -8.67 -7.17 -3.64
CA GLU A 46 -8.56 -6.01 -4.53
C GLU A 46 -7.59 -6.23 -5.68
N GLU A 47 -7.74 -5.47 -6.76
CA GLU A 47 -6.89 -5.59 -7.98
C GLU A 47 -5.40 -5.33 -7.71
N PHE A 48 -5.08 -4.59 -6.65
CA PHE A 48 -3.70 -4.29 -6.25
C PHE A 48 -3.12 -5.29 -5.25
N SER A 49 -3.86 -6.33 -4.86
CA SER A 49 -3.42 -7.36 -3.89
C SER A 49 -2.14 -8.10 -4.31
N GLY A 50 -1.87 -8.18 -5.63
CA GLY A 50 -0.63 -8.76 -6.16
C GLY A 50 0.62 -7.88 -6.00
N ILE A 51 0.47 -6.63 -5.55
CA ILE A 51 1.59 -5.71 -5.31
C ILE A 51 2.09 -5.91 -3.87
N GLN A 52 3.41 -5.99 -3.69
CA GLN A 52 4.02 -6.14 -2.36
C GLN A 52 3.59 -5.00 -1.42
N ALA A 53 2.79 -5.35 -0.42
CA ALA A 53 2.35 -4.44 0.62
C ALA A 53 3.40 -4.26 1.73
N LEU A 54 3.30 -3.14 2.42
CA LEU A 54 3.98 -2.80 3.68
C LEU A 54 2.94 -2.61 4.79
N PRO A 55 3.27 -2.75 6.08
CA PRO A 55 4.54 -3.24 6.64
C PRO A 55 4.84 -4.70 6.28
N LYS A 56 6.00 -5.22 6.74
CA LYS A 56 6.42 -6.61 6.53
C LYS A 56 5.31 -7.59 6.91
N GLY A 57 5.07 -8.56 6.02
CA GLY A 57 4.02 -9.56 6.19
C GLY A 57 2.60 -9.00 6.05
N ALA A 58 2.45 -7.75 5.62
CA ALA A 58 1.19 -7.03 5.53
C ALA A 58 0.43 -6.94 6.87
N LEU A 59 1.12 -7.07 8.01
CA LEU A 59 0.53 -6.87 9.32
C LEU A 59 0.09 -5.40 9.44
N PRO A 60 -1.22 -5.11 9.61
CA PRO A 60 -1.71 -3.74 9.70
C PRO A 60 -1.02 -2.96 10.81
N ILE A 61 -0.67 -1.69 10.55
CA ILE A 61 0.02 -0.84 11.54
C ILE A 61 -0.74 -0.82 12.87
N SER A 62 -2.07 -0.74 12.85
CA SER A 62 -2.90 -0.74 14.05
C SER A 62 -2.88 -2.04 14.88
N GLN A 63 -2.19 -3.09 14.40
CA GLN A 63 -2.04 -4.37 15.10
C GLN A 63 -0.61 -4.63 15.59
N TRP A 64 0.34 -3.73 15.31
CA TRP A 64 1.67 -3.82 15.90
C TRP A 64 1.61 -3.44 17.38
N GLU A 65 2.47 -4.07 18.19
CA GLU A 65 2.62 -3.70 19.61
C GLU A 65 3.12 -2.26 19.77
N ASN A 66 3.97 -1.81 18.84
CA ASN A 66 4.47 -0.45 18.76
C ASN A 66 4.30 0.09 17.35
N GLU A 67 3.48 1.13 17.20
CA GLU A 67 3.24 1.78 15.91
C GLU A 67 4.51 2.42 15.32
N ASP A 68 5.41 2.96 16.15
CA ASP A 68 6.66 3.56 15.68
C ASP A 68 7.55 2.52 15.00
N GLU A 69 7.55 1.28 15.50
CA GLU A 69 8.28 0.17 14.87
C GLU A 69 7.65 -0.23 13.54
N ALA A 70 6.31 -0.22 13.46
CA ALA A 70 5.58 -0.47 12.23
C ALA A 70 5.90 0.59 11.16
N TYR A 71 5.84 1.87 11.52
CA TYR A 71 6.19 2.98 10.62
C TYR A 71 7.66 2.95 10.22
N LEU A 72 8.57 2.56 11.12
CA LEU A 72 9.97 2.35 10.79
C LEU A 72 10.16 1.23 9.77
N ASP A 73 9.40 0.13 9.87
CA ASP A 73 9.43 -0.95 8.87
C ASP A 73 8.90 -0.48 7.51
N VAL A 74 7.80 0.29 7.49
CA VAL A 74 7.30 0.95 6.27
C VAL A 74 8.38 1.84 5.66
N ALA A 75 9.00 2.72 6.44
CA ALA A 75 10.04 3.62 5.95
C ALA A 75 11.23 2.85 5.36
N LYS A 76 11.69 1.78 6.02
CA LYS A 76 12.73 0.88 5.50
C LYS A 76 12.29 0.21 4.19
N GLY A 77 11.04 -0.21 4.08
CA GLY A 77 10.44 -0.73 2.85
C GLY A 77 10.46 0.27 1.70
N LEU A 78 10.02 1.50 1.96
CA LEU A 78 10.03 2.58 0.97
C LEU A 78 11.44 2.88 0.47
N VAL A 79 12.43 2.97 1.36
CA VAL A 79 13.85 3.18 0.97
C VAL A 79 14.36 2.05 0.06
N ARG A 80 13.98 0.79 0.32
CA ARG A 80 14.35 -0.34 -0.55
C ARG A 80 13.75 -0.19 -1.95
N VAL A 81 12.47 0.17 -2.04
CA VAL A 81 11.80 0.37 -3.32
C VAL A 81 12.43 1.53 -4.10
N ILE A 82 12.65 2.67 -3.47
CA ILE A 82 13.29 3.84 -4.11
C ILE A 82 14.66 3.48 -4.68
N ARG A 83 15.48 2.74 -3.92
CA ARG A 83 16.81 2.28 -4.37
C ARG A 83 16.76 1.32 -5.55
N SER A 84 15.64 0.65 -5.80
CA SER A 84 15.47 -0.26 -6.94
C SER A 84 15.08 0.46 -8.24
N ILE A 85 14.74 1.76 -8.15
CA ILE A 85 14.31 2.60 -9.29
C ILE A 85 15.49 3.46 -9.82
N GLN A 86 16.57 3.58 -9.05
CA GLN A 86 17.81 4.28 -9.43
C GLN A 86 18.78 3.33 -10.13
#